data_AF-A0A929B2B6-F1
#
_entry.id   AF-A0A929B2B6-F1
#
_cell.length_a   1.000
_cell.length_b   1.000
_cell.length_c   1.000
_cell.angle_alpha   90.00
_cell.angle_beta   90.00
_cell.angle_gamma   90.00
#
_symmetry.space_group_name_H-M   'P 1'
#
loop_
_entity.id
_entity.type
_entity.pdbx_description
1 polymer ?
#
loop_
_entity_poly.entity_id
_entity_poly.type
_entity_poly.pdbx_seq_one_letter_code
_entity_poly.pdbx_strand_id
1 'polypeptide(L)' 'MYFATVESATGKLVNLQMTPTQIKHFRVNRASNADVLWLRDILNREGERFGTQARLNRDNTLTLVQ' A
#
# COMPACT_ATOMS: atom_id res chain seq x y z
N MET A 1 8.48 -3.01 2.74
CA MET A 1 9.16 -1.72 2.51
C MET A 1 8.18 -0.76 1.87
N TYR A 2 8.28 0.52 2.22
CA TYR A 2 7.39 1.60 1.80
C TYR A 2 8.24 2.68 1.14
N PHE A 3 7.86 3.09 -0.07
CA PHE A 3 8.55 4.08 -0.87
C PHE A 3 7.55 5.17 -1.23
N ALA A 4 7.63 6.30 -0.54
CA ALA A 4 6.79 7.46 -0.79
C ALA A 4 7.53 8.46 -1.69
N THR A 5 6.82 9.03 -2.65
CA THR A 5 7.23 10.20 -3.41
C THR A 5 6.35 11.36 -2.97
N VAL A 6 6.97 12.45 -2.54
CA VAL A 6 6.29 13.68 -2.12
C VAL A 6 6.72 14.84 -3.00
N GLU A 7 5.80 15.77 -3.25
CA GLU A 7 6.12 17.05 -3.87
C GLU A 7 7.01 17.86 -2.92
N SER A 8 8.20 18.27 -3.39
CA SER A 8 9.21 18.90 -2.53
C SER A 8 8.76 20.23 -1.93
N ALA A 9 7.92 20.98 -2.63
CA ALA A 9 7.48 22.32 -2.21
C ALA A 9 6.38 22.29 -1.14
N THR A 10 5.50 21.28 -1.17
CA THR A 10 4.29 21.24 -0.32
C THR A 10 4.29 20.08 0.67
N GLY A 11 5.14 19.07 0.46
CA GLY A 11 5.12 17.81 1.18
C GLY A 11 3.93 16.91 0.81
N LYS A 12 3.15 17.27 -0.22
CA LYS A 12 2.00 16.47 -0.66
C LYS A 12 2.46 15.12 -1.19
N LEU A 13 1.81 14.04 -0.75
CA LEU A 13 2.06 12.70 -1.27
C LEU A 13 1.63 12.62 -2.74
N VAL A 14 2.55 12.25 -3.63
CA VAL A 14 2.31 12.07 -5.07
C VAL A 14 2.16 10.60 -5.41
N ASN A 15 2.93 9.73 -4.76
CA ASN A 15 2.90 8.29 -4.99
C ASN A 15 3.35 7.56 -3.72
N LEU A 16 2.80 6.39 -3.46
CA LEU A 16 3.31 5.47 -2.45
C LEU A 16 3.29 4.06 -2.98
N GLN A 17 4.45 3.43 -3.09
CA GLN A 17 4.56 1.99 -3.33
C GLN A 17 4.86 1.28 -2.02
N MET A 18 4.17 0.18 -1.75
CA MET A 18 4.43 -0.63 -0.58
C MET A 18 4.43 -2.11 -0.88
N THR A 19 5.25 -2.83 -0.11
CA THR A 19 5.21 -4.29 -0.01
C THR A 19 4.41 -4.67 1.22
N PRO A 20 3.24 -5.31 1.07
CA PRO A 20 2.54 -5.95 2.18
C PRO A 20 3.35 -7.09 2.80
N THR A 21 3.38 -7.14 4.12
CA THR A 21 4.11 -8.16 4.88
C THR A 21 3.25 -8.74 6.00
N GLN A 22 3.56 -9.96 6.41
CA GLN A 22 2.95 -10.64 7.56
C GLN A 22 4.04 -11.18 8.49
N ILE A 23 3.76 -11.24 9.80
CA ILE A 23 4.64 -11.88 10.76
C ILE A 23 4.18 -13.34 10.94
N LYS A 24 5.07 -14.29 10.66
CA LYS A 24 4.87 -15.73 10.89
C LYS A 24 6.17 -16.33 11.41
N HIS A 25 6.08 -17.17 12.45
CA HIS A 25 7.24 -17.79 13.11
C HIS A 25 8.33 -16.76 13.49
N PHE A 26 7.92 -15.63 14.07
CA PHE A 26 8.81 -14.52 14.45
C PHE A 26 9.69 -13.98 13.30
N ARG A 27 9.21 -14.11 12.05
CA ARG A 27 9.88 -13.59 10.85
C ARG A 27 8.94 -12.72 10.04
N VAL A 28 9.50 -11.70 9.39
CA VAL A 28 8.79 -10.89 8.41
C VAL A 28 8.77 -11.64 7.08
N ASN A 29 7.56 -11.90 6.57
CA ASN A 29 7.33 -12.59 5.31
C ASN A 29 6.50 -11.69 4.38
N ARG A 30 6.54 -11.96 3.07
CA ARG A 30 5.57 -11.38 2.15
C ARG A 30 4.16 -11.83 2.55
N ALA A 31 3.20 -10.92 2.52
CA ALA A 31 1.80 -11.25 2.78
C ALA A 31 1.29 -12.26 1.74
N SER A 32 0.33 -13.10 2.11
CA SER A 32 -0.31 -13.99 1.14
C SER A 32 -1.14 -13.18 0.15
N ASN A 33 -1.45 -13.74 -1.03
CA ASN A 33 -2.31 -13.06 -2.01
C ASN A 33 -3.66 -12.64 -1.40
N ALA A 34 -4.24 -13.49 -0.55
CA ALA A 34 -5.49 -13.19 0.14
C ALA A 34 -5.35 -11.99 1.08
N ASP A 35 -4.27 -11.94 1.87
CA ASP A 35 -4.01 -10.83 2.79
C ASP A 35 -3.70 -9.53 2.03
N VAL A 36 -3.03 -9.62 0.88
CA VAL A 36 -2.76 -8.47 0.00
C VAL A 36 -4.06 -7.88 -0.54
N LEU A 37 -4.99 -8.73 -0.99
CA LEU A 37 -6.30 -8.30 -1.48
C LEU A 37 -7.15 -7.69 -0.36
N TRP A 38 -7.18 -8.34 0.80
CA TRP A 38 -7.87 -7.81 1.98
C TRP A 38 -7.31 -6.44 2.40
N LEU A 39 -5.98 -6.29 2.42
CA LEU A 39 -5.34 -5.02 2.77
C LEU A 39 -5.65 -3.94 1.74
N ARG A 40 -5.63 -4.27 0.44
CA ARG A 40 -6.03 -3.35 -0.64
C ARG A 40 -7.45 -2.83 -0.39
N ASP A 41 -8.38 -3.71 -0.07
CA ASP A 41 -9.79 -3.36 0.09
C ASP A 41 -10.02 -2.48 1.32
N ILE A 42 -9.33 -2.76 2.43
CA ILE A 42 -9.34 -1.88 3.60
C ILE A 42 -8.79 -0.50 3.26
N LEU A 43 -7.65 -0.43 2.58
CA LEU A 43 -7.05 0.86 2.23
C LEU A 43 -7.93 1.66 1.29
N ASN A 44 -8.64 1.02 0.36
CA ASN A 44 -9.62 1.68 -0.48
C ASN A 44 -10.81 2.22 0.33
N ARG A 45 -11.34 1.42 1.26
CA ARG A 45 -12.44 1.84 2.14
C ARG A 45 -12.05 3.05 3.00
N GLU A 46 -10.89 3.00 3.63
CA GLU A 46 -10.43 4.09 4.52
C GLU A 46 -9.90 5.30 3.73
N GLY A 47 -9.46 5.07 2.49
CA GLY A 47 -8.87 6.05 1.59
C GLY A 47 -9.89 6.91 0.85
N GLU A 48 -11.15 6.46 0.75
CA GLU A 48 -12.24 7.15 0.04
C GLU A 48 -12.40 8.60 0.52
N ARG A 49 -12.43 8.82 1.84
CA ARG A 49 -12.53 10.16 2.44
C ARG A 49 -11.36 11.09 2.14
N PHE A 50 -10.24 10.54 1.67
CA PHE A 50 -9.02 11.27 1.31
C PHE A 50 -8.81 11.35 -0.20
N GLY A 51 -9.73 10.80 -1.01
CA GLY A 51 -9.59 10.71 -2.46
C GLY A 51 -8.41 9.83 -2.89
N THR A 52 -8.06 8.81 -2.10
CA THR A 52 -6.94 7.88 -2.39
C THR A 52 -7.46 6.51 -2.80
N GLN A 53 -6.72 5.82 -3.67
CA GLN A 53 -7.01 4.45 -4.09
C GLN A 53 -5.75 3.59 -4.05
N ALA A 54 -5.81 2.42 -3.42
CA ALA A 54 -4.79 1.38 -3.46
C ALA A 54 -5.03 0.41 -4.63
N ARG A 55 -4.00 0.24 -5.48
CA ARG A 55 -3.98 -0.67 -6.64
C ARG A 55 -2.99 -1.81 -6.39
N LEU A 56 -3.38 -3.02 -6.79
CA LEU A 56 -2.53 -4.21 -6.74
C LEU A 56 -1.68 -4.33 -8.00
N ASN A 57 -0.37 -4.47 -7.83
CA ASN A 57 0.57 -4.74 -8.91
C ASN A 57 0.80 -6.26 -9.08
N ARG A 58 1.42 -6.64 -10.21
CA ARG A 58 1.71 -8.05 -10.55
C ARG A 58 2.65 -8.76 -9.56
N ASP A 59 3.46 -8.00 -8.84
CA ASP A 59 4.45 -8.49 -7.87
C ASP A 59 3.91 -8.49 -6.41
N ASN A 60 2.60 -8.37 -6.24
CA ASN A 60 1.92 -8.23 -4.96
C ASN A 60 2.32 -6.99 -4.14
N THR A 61 2.94 -5.99 -4.78
CA THR A 61 3.03 -4.66 -4.18
C THR A 61 1.71 -3.91 -4.34
N LEU A 62 1.45 -2.96 -3.45
CA LEU A 62 0.35 -2.03 -3.55
C LEU A 62 0.89 -0.65 -3.90
N THR A 63 0.26 0.02 -4.86
CA THR A 63 0.50 1.43 -5.17
C THR A 63 -0.71 2.24 -4.76
N LEU A 64 -0.50 3.26 -3.93
CA LEU A 64 -1.53 4.24 -3.62
C LEU A 64 -1.44 5.39 -4.63
N VAL A 65 -2.57 5.65 -5.28
CA VAL A 65 -2.77 6.75 -6.23
C VAL A 65 -3.78 7.74 -5.65
N GLN A 66 -3.61 9.02 -5.96
CA GLN A 66 -4.58 10.09 -5.71
C GLN A 66 -5.18 10.56 -7.04
#